data_AF-A0A352MC65-F1
#
_entry.id   AF-A0A352MC65-F1
#
_cell.length_a   1.000
_cell.length_b   1.000
_cell.length_c   1.000
_cell.angle_alpha   90.00
_cell.angle_beta   90.00
_cell.angle_gamma   90.00
#
_symmetry.space_group_name_H-M   'P 1'
#
loop_
_entity.id
_entity.type
_entity.pdbx_description
1 polymer ?
#
loop_
_entity_poly.entity_id
_entity_poly.type
_entity_poly.pdbx_seq_one_letter_code
_entity_poly.pdbx_strand_id
1 'polypeptide(L)'
;MYEKNTVIYKQEKEYFPHLAFNQNHVTMQSAESLKKRIEMEERNDLKRESPSGSATIKIADDSNSSEILVFTSLCNVYKVQKRELLDKFQALQKIDLEPGEKPIYLTGEKKYKGFLIVAFENGKIGKISMDSYQTEYARKKLRNAFNKESRLVFIELTEHDIDLVAMSSISKVVVFNTSLINAVGSRSTKGVQVMKPKKASSMIKVKRLENAKLADPEYYRKSESLNAIGFYLKPGDEV
;
A
#
# COMPACT_ATOMS: atom_id res chain seq x y z
N MET A 1 90.55 -1.13 27.34
CA MET A 1 90.50 -2.20 28.36
C MET A 1 89.18 -2.92 28.13
N TYR A 2 89.14 -4.14 27.56
CA TYR A 2 89.45 -5.44 28.21
C TYR A 2 88.72 -5.56 29.57
N GLU A 3 87.94 -6.58 29.90
CA GLU A 3 87.51 -7.80 29.22
C GLU A 3 86.42 -8.47 30.10
N LYS A 4 85.55 -9.25 29.46
CA LYS A 4 84.98 -10.54 29.92
C LYS A 4 84.45 -10.69 31.36
N ASN A 5 83.20 -11.15 31.45
CA ASN A 5 83.06 -12.57 31.77
C ASN A 5 81.93 -13.27 31.00
N THR A 6 82.25 -14.51 30.67
CA THR A 6 81.64 -15.41 29.68
C THR A 6 81.09 -16.64 30.43
N VAL A 7 80.36 -17.48 29.69
CA VAL A 7 80.26 -18.96 29.80
C VAL A 7 79.12 -19.50 30.70
N ILE A 8 78.24 -20.46 30.33
CA ILE A 8 77.85 -21.11 29.05
C ILE A 8 76.81 -22.24 29.27
N TYR A 9 76.05 -22.56 28.21
CA TYR A 9 75.35 -23.80 27.76
C TYR A 9 74.48 -24.62 28.74
N LYS A 10 73.36 -25.26 28.37
CA LYS A 10 72.94 -26.10 27.22
C LYS A 10 71.39 -26.18 27.23
N GLN A 11 70.60 -26.72 26.30
CA GLN A 11 70.61 -27.15 24.89
C GLN A 11 69.48 -28.21 24.80
N GLU A 12 68.44 -27.99 23.98
CA GLU A 12 67.62 -29.03 23.30
C GLU A 12 66.66 -28.29 22.35
N LYS A 13 66.97 -28.15 21.05
CA LYS A 13 66.76 -29.06 19.90
C LYS A 13 65.29 -29.41 19.64
N GLU A 14 64.74 -28.88 18.54
CA GLU A 14 64.50 -29.68 17.32
C GLU A 14 64.21 -28.83 16.08
N TYR A 15 64.60 -29.36 14.92
CA TYR A 15 64.74 -28.70 13.61
C TYR A 15 64.01 -29.57 12.55
N PHE A 16 63.02 -28.98 11.86
CA PHE A 16 62.56 -29.09 10.43
C PHE A 16 62.44 -30.47 9.70
N PRO A 17 61.44 -30.66 8.79
CA PRO A 17 61.48 -30.04 7.46
C PRO A 17 60.15 -29.57 6.84
N HIS A 18 60.27 -28.59 5.96
CA HIS A 18 59.28 -28.22 4.95
C HIS A 18 59.27 -29.26 3.82
N LEU A 19 58.08 -29.68 3.38
CA LEU A 19 57.84 -30.25 2.04
C LEU A 19 56.36 -30.05 1.66
N ALA A 20 56.15 -28.98 0.89
CA ALA A 20 55.27 -28.82 -0.28
C ALA A 20 53.77 -29.21 -0.25
N PHE A 21 53.01 -28.40 -1.01
CA PHE A 21 51.64 -28.63 -1.51
C PHE A 21 50.49 -28.59 -0.49
N ASN A 22 49.69 -27.51 -0.50
CA ASN A 22 48.40 -27.61 -1.19
C ASN A 22 47.80 -26.24 -1.54
N GLN A 23 47.44 -26.10 -2.80
CA GLN A 23 46.66 -25.01 -3.36
C GLN A 23 45.21 -25.08 -2.85
N ASN A 24 44.60 -23.91 -2.65
CA ASN A 24 43.19 -23.61 -2.93
C ASN A 24 42.14 -24.62 -2.42
N HIS A 25 41.70 -24.48 -1.15
CA HIS A 25 40.46 -25.10 -0.69
C HIS A 25 39.56 -24.17 0.14
N VAL A 26 39.63 -22.86 -0.11
CA VAL A 26 38.62 -21.90 0.35
C VAL A 26 37.75 -21.46 -0.83
N THR A 27 37.12 -22.38 -1.55
CA THR A 27 36.16 -21.99 -2.60
C THR A 27 35.38 -23.21 -3.08
N MET A 28 34.27 -23.53 -2.41
CA MET A 28 33.06 -24.09 -3.05
C MET A 28 31.94 -24.27 -2.01
N GLN A 29 32.24 -24.80 -0.82
CA GLN A 29 31.23 -25.01 0.23
C GLN A 29 30.68 -23.70 0.83
N SER A 30 31.50 -22.65 0.93
CA SER A 30 31.06 -21.32 1.38
C SER A 30 30.18 -20.63 0.34
N ALA A 31 30.52 -20.74 -0.95
CA ALA A 31 29.76 -20.14 -2.05
C ALA A 31 28.42 -20.83 -2.28
N GLU A 32 28.33 -22.15 -2.18
CA GLU A 32 27.04 -22.88 -2.23
C GLU A 32 26.14 -22.59 -1.04
N SER A 33 26.72 -22.41 0.15
CA SER A 33 25.96 -22.06 1.36
C SER A 33 25.43 -20.63 1.29
N LEU A 34 26.20 -19.71 0.72
CA LEU A 34 25.79 -18.33 0.43
C LEU A 34 24.75 -18.29 -0.69
N LYS A 35 24.91 -19.05 -1.77
CA LYS A 35 23.89 -19.19 -2.83
C LYS A 35 22.59 -19.78 -2.30
N LYS A 36 22.63 -20.84 -1.48
CA LYS A 36 21.42 -21.40 -0.85
C LYS A 36 20.72 -20.42 0.09
N ARG A 37 21.48 -19.56 0.78
CA ARG A 37 20.91 -18.50 1.64
C ARG A 37 20.27 -17.39 0.82
N ILE A 38 20.95 -16.93 -0.24
CA ILE A 38 20.41 -15.93 -1.17
C ILE A 38 19.18 -16.49 -1.90
N GLU A 39 19.19 -17.74 -2.36
CA GLU A 39 18.04 -18.41 -2.97
C GLU A 39 16.90 -18.70 -1.96
N MET A 40 17.19 -18.86 -0.66
CA MET A 40 16.16 -18.95 0.38
C MET A 40 15.59 -17.57 0.75
N GLU A 41 16.41 -16.53 0.76
CA GLU A 41 16.00 -15.15 0.99
C GLU A 41 15.22 -14.61 -0.21
N GLU A 42 15.66 -14.87 -1.45
CA GLU A 42 14.91 -14.59 -2.68
C GLU A 42 13.62 -15.42 -2.73
N ARG A 43 13.62 -16.70 -2.33
CA ARG A 43 12.35 -17.45 -2.21
C ARG A 43 11.45 -16.94 -1.10
N ASN A 44 11.99 -16.36 -0.02
CA ASN A 44 11.21 -15.75 1.05
C ASN A 44 10.72 -14.33 0.68
N ASP A 45 11.46 -13.60 -0.15
CA ASP A 45 11.07 -12.30 -0.73
C ASP A 45 10.11 -12.49 -1.92
N LEU A 46 10.22 -13.58 -2.67
CA LEU A 46 9.21 -14.05 -3.63
C LEU A 46 7.99 -14.64 -2.90
N LYS A 47 8.13 -15.18 -1.68
CA LYS A 47 6.99 -15.47 -0.78
C LYS A 47 6.41 -14.23 -0.10
N ARG A 48 7.10 -13.08 -0.20
CA ARG A 48 6.55 -11.74 0.02
C ARG A 48 6.04 -11.13 -1.28
N GLU A 49 5.91 -11.90 -2.36
CA GLU A 49 4.88 -11.58 -3.33
C GLU A 49 3.54 -11.69 -2.62
N SER A 50 2.95 -10.51 -2.46
CA SER A 50 1.57 -10.18 -2.78
C SER A 50 0.59 -11.31 -2.47
N PRO A 51 -0.43 -11.10 -1.61
CA PRO A 51 -1.51 -12.07 -1.57
C PRO A 51 -1.95 -12.29 -3.02
N SER A 52 -1.75 -13.49 -3.54
CA SER A 52 -2.27 -13.94 -4.83
C SER A 52 -3.80 -14.10 -4.76
N GLY A 53 -4.45 -13.22 -4.00
CA GLY A 53 -5.83 -12.88 -4.25
C GLY A 53 -5.82 -12.11 -5.56
N SER A 54 -6.50 -12.64 -6.57
CA SER A 54 -7.12 -11.82 -7.59
C SER A 54 -7.51 -10.48 -6.94
N ALA A 55 -6.88 -9.39 -7.36
CA ALA A 55 -7.12 -8.08 -6.77
C ALA A 55 -8.62 -7.84 -6.87
N THR A 56 -9.32 -8.00 -5.76
CA THR A 56 -10.78 -8.11 -5.78
C THR A 56 -11.29 -6.74 -6.15
N ILE A 57 -11.94 -6.67 -7.30
CA ILE A 57 -12.45 -5.41 -7.81
C ILE A 57 -13.59 -4.99 -6.89
N LYS A 58 -13.49 -3.80 -6.30
CA LYS A 58 -14.57 -3.26 -5.47
C LYS A 58 -15.72 -2.83 -6.38
N ILE A 59 -16.93 -3.27 -6.08
CA ILE A 59 -18.12 -2.96 -6.87
C ILE A 59 -19.09 -2.14 -6.02
N ALA A 60 -19.55 -1.02 -6.56
CA ALA A 60 -20.55 -0.18 -5.95
C ALA A 60 -21.84 -0.12 -6.80
N ASP A 61 -22.84 0.56 -6.23
CA ASP A 61 -24.09 0.85 -6.91
C ASP A 61 -23.86 1.65 -8.21
N ASP A 62 -24.69 1.35 -9.19
CA ASP A 62 -24.75 2.01 -10.50
C ASP A 62 -26.20 2.37 -10.88
N SER A 63 -27.10 2.38 -9.91
CA SER A 63 -28.49 2.79 -10.10
C SER A 63 -28.55 4.25 -10.56
N ASN A 64 -29.41 4.54 -11.52
CA ASN A 64 -29.62 5.87 -12.10
C ASN A 64 -28.37 6.50 -12.77
N SER A 65 -27.35 5.70 -13.10
CA SER A 65 -26.19 6.17 -13.86
C SER A 65 -26.38 6.06 -15.37
N SER A 66 -25.86 7.03 -16.12
CA SER A 66 -25.73 6.94 -17.58
C SER A 66 -24.42 6.25 -17.99
N GLU A 67 -23.42 6.28 -17.12
CA GLU A 67 -22.09 5.70 -17.34
C GLU A 67 -21.69 4.78 -16.18
N ILE A 68 -20.82 3.82 -16.48
CA ILE A 68 -20.02 3.06 -15.51
C ILE A 68 -18.62 3.65 -15.51
N LEU A 69 -18.13 4.00 -14.33
CA LEU A 69 -16.76 4.44 -14.08
C LEU A 69 -15.93 3.25 -13.62
N VAL A 70 -14.83 2.99 -14.32
CA VAL A 70 -13.87 1.92 -13.98
C VAL A 70 -12.54 2.55 -13.60
N PHE A 71 -12.24 2.58 -12.31
CA PHE A 71 -10.95 3.04 -11.79
C PHE A 71 -9.94 1.90 -11.77
N THR A 72 -8.67 2.23 -12.02
CA THR A 72 -7.61 1.22 -12.24
C THR A 72 -6.37 1.42 -11.36
N SER A 73 -5.53 0.38 -11.28
CA SER A 73 -4.26 0.36 -10.54
C SER A 73 -3.23 1.37 -11.04
N LEU A 74 -3.31 1.79 -12.32
CA LEU A 74 -2.47 2.85 -12.88
C LEU A 74 -3.07 4.26 -12.70
N CYS A 75 -4.02 4.41 -11.76
CA CYS A 75 -4.65 5.67 -11.43
C CYS A 75 -5.36 6.31 -12.64
N ASN A 76 -5.98 5.50 -13.49
CA ASN A 76 -6.85 5.96 -14.56
C ASN A 76 -8.32 5.73 -14.19
N VAL A 77 -9.23 6.43 -14.86
CA VAL A 77 -10.66 6.11 -14.87
C VAL A 77 -11.15 6.02 -16.31
N TYR A 78 -11.83 4.92 -16.61
CA TYR A 78 -12.51 4.70 -17.87
C TYR A 78 -14.00 4.97 -17.70
N LYS A 79 -14.64 5.52 -18.73
CA LYS A 79 -16.07 5.83 -18.76
C LYS A 79 -16.73 4.99 -19.85
N VAL A 80 -17.66 4.13 -19.44
CA VAL A 80 -18.39 3.25 -20.35
C VAL A 80 -19.86 3.59 -20.29
N GLN A 81 -20.48 3.84 -21.44
CA GLN A 81 -21.91 4.18 -21.52
C GLN A 81 -22.78 2.98 -21.13
N LYS A 82 -23.67 3.16 -20.16
CA LYS A 82 -24.50 2.09 -19.60
C LYS A 82 -25.55 1.57 -20.59
N ARG A 83 -26.02 2.41 -21.51
CA ARG A 83 -26.99 2.04 -22.55
C ARG A 83 -26.53 0.87 -23.44
N GLU A 84 -25.23 0.60 -23.46
CA GLU A 84 -24.60 -0.46 -24.26
C GLU A 84 -24.32 -1.73 -23.43
N LEU A 85 -24.77 -1.77 -22.17
CA LEU A 85 -24.46 -2.83 -21.20
C LEU A 85 -25.75 -3.47 -20.68
N LEU A 86 -25.77 -4.80 -20.60
CA LEU A 86 -26.83 -5.53 -19.89
C LEU A 86 -26.52 -5.67 -18.39
N ASP A 87 -25.24 -5.65 -18.04
CA ASP A 87 -24.73 -5.77 -16.69
C ASP A 87 -23.43 -4.93 -16.54
N LYS A 88 -23.18 -4.42 -15.33
CA LYS A 88 -22.04 -3.50 -15.07
C LYS A 88 -20.68 -4.14 -15.32
N PHE A 89 -20.53 -5.45 -15.14
CA PHE A 89 -19.26 -6.14 -15.37
C PHE A 89 -18.88 -6.18 -16.86
N GLN A 90 -19.85 -6.02 -17.77
CA GLN A 90 -19.56 -5.89 -19.21
C GLN A 90 -18.73 -4.64 -19.52
N ALA A 91 -18.72 -3.63 -18.64
CA ALA A 91 -17.84 -2.47 -18.78
C ALA A 91 -16.35 -2.88 -18.84
N LEU A 92 -15.96 -3.96 -18.16
CA LEU A 92 -14.58 -4.46 -18.15
C LEU A 92 -14.11 -4.95 -19.53
N GLN A 93 -15.03 -5.36 -20.40
CA GLN A 93 -14.72 -5.81 -21.76
C GLN A 93 -14.67 -4.66 -22.77
N LYS A 94 -15.10 -3.46 -22.37
CA LYS A 94 -15.21 -2.26 -23.20
C LYS A 94 -14.08 -1.26 -22.98
N ILE A 95 -13.09 -1.61 -22.16
CA ILE A 95 -11.97 -0.74 -21.79
C ILE A 95 -10.64 -1.33 -22.26
N ASP A 96 -9.79 -0.48 -22.83
CA ASP A 96 -8.46 -0.86 -23.30
C ASP A 96 -7.44 -0.59 -22.20
N LEU A 97 -7.12 -1.62 -21.43
CA LEU A 97 -6.15 -1.56 -20.32
C LEU A 97 -4.71 -1.56 -20.85
N GLU A 98 -3.86 -0.74 -20.25
CA GLU A 98 -2.41 -0.79 -20.49
C GLU A 98 -1.80 -2.07 -19.88
N PRO A 99 -0.66 -2.59 -20.37
CA PRO A 99 -0.01 -3.76 -19.78
C PRO A 99 0.23 -3.59 -18.27
N GLY A 100 -0.27 -4.52 -17.46
CA GLY A 100 -0.19 -4.47 -15.99
C GLY A 100 -1.24 -3.59 -15.32
N GLU A 101 -2.07 -2.87 -16.08
CA GLU A 101 -3.21 -2.13 -15.55
C GLU A 101 -4.34 -3.09 -15.17
N LYS A 102 -4.89 -2.92 -13.97
CA LYS A 102 -5.96 -3.76 -13.43
C LYS A 102 -7.11 -2.89 -12.95
N PRO A 103 -8.38 -3.24 -13.22
CA PRO A 103 -9.52 -2.59 -12.59
C PRO A 103 -9.48 -2.80 -11.08
N ILE A 104 -9.82 -1.77 -10.30
CA ILE A 104 -9.83 -1.83 -8.83
C ILE A 104 -11.15 -1.37 -8.22
N TYR A 105 -11.92 -0.54 -8.94
CA TYR A 105 -13.21 -0.05 -8.45
C TYR A 105 -14.16 0.27 -9.61
N LEU A 106 -15.38 -0.27 -9.54
CA LEU A 106 -16.49 0.01 -10.45
C LEU A 106 -17.63 0.69 -9.71
N THR A 107 -18.15 1.76 -10.29
CA THR A 107 -19.31 2.48 -9.77
C THR A 107 -20.07 3.16 -10.90
N GLY A 108 -21.36 3.40 -10.73
CA GLY A 108 -22.08 4.25 -11.67
C GLY A 108 -21.73 5.71 -11.50
N GLU A 109 -21.70 6.44 -12.62
CA GLU A 109 -21.66 7.89 -12.63
C GLU A 109 -22.94 8.47 -11.98
N LYS A 110 -22.81 9.48 -11.11
CA LYS A 110 -23.91 10.04 -10.31
C LYS A 110 -24.22 11.48 -10.70
N LYS A 111 -24.36 11.77 -12.00
CA LYS A 111 -24.47 13.14 -12.54
C LYS A 111 -23.31 14.04 -12.07
N TYR A 112 -22.12 13.45 -11.93
CA TYR A 112 -20.90 14.02 -11.38
C TYR A 112 -21.06 14.70 -10.00
N LYS A 113 -22.09 14.31 -9.23
CA LYS A 113 -22.29 14.76 -7.84
C LYS A 113 -21.49 13.93 -6.85
N GLY A 114 -21.25 14.52 -5.69
CA GLY A 114 -20.59 13.87 -4.57
C GLY A 114 -19.07 13.88 -4.68
N PHE A 115 -18.44 12.93 -3.99
CA PHE A 115 -17.01 12.91 -3.76
C PHE A 115 -16.43 11.51 -3.95
N LEU A 116 -15.32 11.44 -4.68
CA LEU A 116 -14.45 10.27 -4.63
C LEU A 116 -13.53 10.39 -3.42
N ILE A 117 -13.70 9.48 -2.47
CA ILE A 117 -12.83 9.33 -1.30
C ILE A 117 -11.72 8.34 -1.65
N VAL A 118 -10.47 8.76 -1.51
CA VAL A 118 -9.29 7.92 -1.72
C VAL A 118 -8.39 7.96 -0.49
N ALA A 119 -7.95 6.80 -0.01
CA ALA A 119 -7.06 6.70 1.14
C ALA A 119 -5.76 5.99 0.75
N PHE A 120 -4.64 6.45 1.28
CA PHE A 120 -3.30 5.98 0.90
C PHE A 120 -2.52 5.44 2.09
N GLU A 121 -1.62 4.49 1.86
CA GLU A 121 -0.88 3.82 2.94
C GLU A 121 -0.04 4.76 3.82
N ASN A 122 0.33 5.94 3.32
CA ASN A 122 1.00 6.99 4.09
C ASN A 122 0.09 7.70 5.13
N GLY A 123 -1.17 7.29 5.24
CA GLY A 123 -2.12 7.81 6.20
C GLY A 123 -2.89 9.06 5.75
N LYS A 124 -2.72 9.46 4.49
CA LYS A 124 -3.46 10.59 3.89
C LYS A 124 -4.73 10.13 3.20
N ILE A 125 -5.72 11.01 3.20
CA ILE A 125 -7.02 10.80 2.55
C ILE A 125 -7.38 12.01 1.72
N GLY A 126 -7.72 11.78 0.45
CA GLY A 126 -8.23 12.77 -0.48
C GLY A 126 -9.75 12.68 -0.59
N LYS A 127 -10.40 13.85 -0.65
CA LYS A 127 -11.81 14.02 -0.99
C LYS A 127 -11.87 14.83 -2.29
N ILE A 128 -12.13 14.17 -3.40
CA ILE A 128 -12.10 14.77 -4.73
C ILE A 128 -13.53 15.00 -5.20
N SER A 129 -13.88 16.22 -5.61
CA SER A 129 -15.20 16.50 -6.19
C SER A 129 -15.39 15.71 -7.48
N MET A 130 -16.56 15.08 -7.64
CA MET A 130 -16.87 14.34 -8.85
C MET A 130 -16.96 15.23 -10.10
N ASP A 131 -17.21 16.53 -9.95
CA ASP A 131 -17.15 17.52 -11.04
C ASP A 131 -15.81 17.48 -11.77
N SER A 132 -14.71 17.14 -11.09
CA SER A 132 -13.37 17.05 -11.68
C SER A 132 -13.19 15.93 -12.71
N TYR A 133 -14.15 15.01 -12.77
CA TYR A 133 -14.22 13.95 -13.77
C TYR A 133 -15.17 14.30 -14.90
N GLN A 134 -15.99 15.35 -14.79
CA GLN A 134 -16.83 15.80 -15.89
C GLN A 134 -15.94 16.41 -16.98
N THR A 135 -16.27 16.13 -18.24
CA THR A 135 -15.52 16.63 -19.38
C THR A 135 -16.46 17.20 -20.42
N GLU A 136 -16.07 18.29 -21.07
CA GLU A 136 -16.85 18.93 -22.13
C GLU A 136 -17.12 17.97 -23.30
N TYR A 137 -16.13 17.15 -23.63
CA TYR A 137 -16.23 16.12 -24.65
C TYR A 137 -16.38 14.73 -24.01
N ALA A 138 -16.96 13.78 -24.75
CA ALA A 138 -17.13 12.38 -24.33
C ALA A 138 -15.79 11.61 -24.29
N ARG A 139 -14.90 11.97 -23.36
CA ARG A 139 -13.61 11.30 -23.15
C ARG A 139 -13.83 9.96 -22.45
N LYS A 140 -13.46 8.86 -23.14
CA LYS A 140 -13.57 7.48 -22.64
C LYS A 140 -12.58 7.13 -21.52
N LYS A 141 -11.44 7.84 -21.42
CA LYS A 141 -10.40 7.61 -20.42
C LYS A 141 -9.87 8.93 -19.88
N LEU A 142 -9.70 9.02 -18.57
CA LEU A 142 -8.99 10.11 -17.90
C LEU A 142 -7.80 9.53 -17.14
N ARG A 143 -6.60 10.05 -17.44
CA ARG A 143 -5.39 9.77 -16.68
C ARG A 143 -5.36 10.56 -15.38
N ASN A 144 -4.59 10.09 -14.40
CA ASN A 144 -4.44 10.73 -13.08
C ASN A 144 -5.80 10.97 -12.42
N ALA A 145 -6.61 9.91 -12.34
CA ALA A 145 -7.89 9.90 -11.65
C ALA A 145 -7.75 10.17 -10.15
N PHE A 146 -6.60 9.85 -9.56
CA PHE A 146 -6.23 10.18 -8.20
C PHE A 146 -4.70 10.21 -8.07
N ASN A 147 -4.19 10.65 -6.91
CA ASN A 147 -2.76 10.74 -6.64
C ASN A 147 -2.08 9.35 -6.62
N LYS A 148 -0.85 9.29 -7.14
CA LYS A 148 -0.07 8.06 -7.29
C LYS A 148 1.22 8.01 -6.45
N GLU A 149 1.43 8.98 -5.56
CA GLU A 149 2.65 9.08 -4.74
C GLU A 149 2.72 8.01 -3.65
N SER A 150 1.59 7.39 -3.30
CA SER A 150 1.49 6.39 -2.25
C SER A 150 0.44 5.36 -2.63
N ARG A 151 0.63 4.10 -2.20
CA ARG A 151 -0.27 3.01 -2.55
C ARG A 151 -1.69 3.28 -2.05
N LEU A 152 -2.66 3.05 -2.92
CA LEU A 152 -4.07 3.15 -2.60
C LEU A 152 -4.49 2.01 -1.65
N VAL A 153 -5.22 2.37 -0.59
CA VAL A 153 -5.76 1.46 0.43
C VAL A 153 -7.28 1.39 0.35
N PHE A 154 -7.93 2.48 -0.06
CA PHE A 154 -9.38 2.57 -0.16
C PHE A 154 -9.78 3.56 -1.24
N ILE A 155 -10.88 3.24 -1.92
CA ILE A 155 -11.53 4.08 -2.90
C ILE A 155 -13.03 3.89 -2.79
N GLU A 156 -13.79 4.98 -2.78
CA GLU A 156 -15.25 4.91 -2.81
C GLU A 156 -15.87 6.22 -3.29
N LEU A 157 -16.96 6.10 -4.06
CA LEU A 157 -17.81 7.23 -4.41
C LEU A 157 -18.89 7.40 -3.34
N THR A 158 -19.04 8.62 -2.85
CA THR A 158 -19.98 8.99 -1.79
C THR A 158 -20.76 10.24 -2.21
N GLU A 159 -22.07 10.27 -2.01
CA GLU A 159 -22.89 11.46 -2.32
C GLU A 159 -22.89 12.48 -1.17
N HIS A 160 -22.67 12.00 0.06
CA HIS A 160 -22.67 12.79 1.28
C HIS A 160 -21.47 12.41 2.15
N ASP A 161 -21.24 13.23 3.17
CA ASP A 161 -20.22 12.91 4.16
C ASP A 161 -20.59 11.68 4.99
N ILE A 162 -19.60 10.80 5.19
CA ILE A 162 -19.77 9.52 5.87
C ILE A 162 -18.72 9.33 6.95
N ASP A 163 -19.04 8.47 7.92
CA ASP A 163 -18.08 8.02 8.91
C ASP A 163 -17.22 6.87 8.37
N LEU A 164 -15.91 7.04 8.51
CA LEU A 164 -14.92 6.05 8.14
C LEU A 164 -14.08 5.65 9.36
N VAL A 165 -13.65 4.40 9.34
CA VAL A 165 -12.66 3.87 10.27
C VAL A 165 -11.40 3.51 9.50
N ALA A 166 -10.26 4.01 9.96
CA ALA A 166 -8.93 3.69 9.44
C ALA A 166 -8.15 2.87 10.46
N MET A 167 -7.38 1.90 9.99
CA MET A 167 -6.50 1.06 10.82
C MET A 167 -5.07 1.02 10.28
N SER A 168 -4.10 1.14 11.18
CA SER A 168 -2.67 1.02 10.88
C SER A 168 -2.14 -0.41 11.05
N SER A 169 -0.95 -0.67 10.50
CA SER A 169 -0.21 -1.92 10.68
C SER A 169 0.21 -2.24 12.11
N ILE A 170 0.06 -1.29 13.05
CA ILE A 170 0.31 -1.48 14.49
C ILE A 170 -1.01 -1.52 15.30
N SER A 171 -2.10 -1.91 14.64
CA SER A 171 -3.44 -2.07 15.24
C SER A 171 -3.97 -0.82 15.95
N LYS A 172 -3.56 0.36 15.46
CA LYS A 172 -4.15 1.62 15.89
C LYS A 172 -5.25 2.06 14.94
N VAL A 173 -6.32 2.57 15.52
CA VAL A 173 -7.57 2.92 14.86
C VAL A 173 -7.88 4.39 15.04
N VAL A 174 -8.44 4.98 13.98
CA VAL A 174 -8.99 6.34 13.95
C VAL A 174 -10.37 6.27 13.30
N VAL A 175 -11.39 6.79 13.99
CA VAL A 175 -12.71 7.03 13.42
C VAL A 175 -12.84 8.52 13.13
N PHE A 176 -13.37 8.88 11.97
CA PHE A 176 -13.54 10.27 11.56
C PHE A 176 -14.67 10.39 10.54
N ASN A 177 -15.26 11.58 10.46
CA ASN A 177 -16.22 11.91 9.42
C ASN A 177 -15.51 12.58 8.24
N THR A 178 -15.90 12.27 7.00
CA THR A 178 -15.30 12.89 5.81
C THR A 178 -15.57 14.40 5.68
N SER A 179 -16.50 14.97 6.45
CA SER A 179 -16.73 16.42 6.53
C SER A 179 -15.51 17.19 7.04
N LEU A 180 -14.63 16.54 7.80
CA LEU A 180 -13.37 17.12 8.27
C LEU A 180 -12.31 17.26 7.15
N ILE A 181 -12.57 16.69 5.97
CA ILE A 181 -11.71 16.80 4.80
C ILE A 181 -12.40 17.72 3.80
N ASN A 182 -11.75 18.83 3.45
CA ASN A 182 -12.26 19.71 2.41
C ASN A 182 -12.21 19.03 1.04
N ALA A 183 -13.32 19.08 0.31
CA ALA A 183 -13.37 18.60 -1.06
C ALA A 183 -12.55 19.52 -1.98
N VAL A 184 -11.83 18.93 -2.93
CA VAL A 184 -11.05 19.69 -3.92
C VAL A 184 -11.36 19.22 -5.34
N GLY A 185 -11.28 20.14 -6.30
CA GLY A 185 -11.40 19.80 -7.72
C GLY A 185 -10.13 19.18 -8.33
N SER A 186 -9.00 19.22 -7.61
CA SER A 186 -7.75 18.65 -8.10
C SER A 186 -7.67 17.15 -7.87
N ARG A 187 -7.66 16.36 -8.95
CA ARG A 187 -7.44 14.90 -8.92
C ARG A 187 -6.02 14.52 -8.47
N SER A 188 -5.06 15.43 -8.52
CA SER A 188 -3.67 15.19 -8.07
C SER A 188 -3.44 15.50 -6.59
N THR A 189 -4.49 15.87 -5.84
CA THR A 189 -4.40 16.18 -4.40
C THR A 189 -3.67 15.11 -3.61
N LYS A 190 -2.75 15.52 -2.74
CA LYS A 190 -2.08 14.61 -1.80
C LYS A 190 -2.98 14.19 -0.63
N GLY A 191 -4.14 14.82 -0.49
CA GLY A 191 -5.05 14.62 0.63
C GLY A 191 -4.57 15.27 1.94
N VAL A 192 -5.39 15.11 2.98
CA VAL A 192 -5.12 15.55 4.35
C VAL A 192 -4.57 14.37 5.17
N GLN A 193 -3.60 14.63 6.05
CA GLN A 193 -3.12 13.60 6.98
C GLN A 193 -4.23 13.25 7.98
N VAL A 194 -4.73 12.02 7.94
CA VAL A 194 -5.75 11.53 8.89
C VAL A 194 -5.10 10.68 9.96
N MET A 195 -4.32 9.69 9.53
CA MET A 195 -3.62 8.76 10.41
C MET A 195 -2.12 9.02 10.34
N LYS A 196 -1.51 9.54 11.40
CA LYS A 196 -0.07 9.83 11.46
C LYS A 196 0.74 8.52 11.62
N PRO A 197 1.66 8.20 10.70
CA PRO A 197 2.57 7.08 10.86
C PRO A 197 3.40 7.17 12.15
N LYS A 198 3.59 6.03 12.84
CA LYS A 198 4.49 5.91 14.00
C LYS A 198 5.29 4.63 13.89
N LYS A 199 6.60 4.69 14.16
CA LYS A 199 7.51 3.52 14.10
C LYS A 199 7.42 2.78 12.75
N ALA A 200 7.46 3.53 11.64
CA ALA A 200 7.30 3.00 10.28
C ALA A 200 5.97 2.27 10.01
N SER A 201 4.92 2.50 10.81
CA SER A 201 3.58 1.97 10.53
C SER A 201 2.97 2.61 9.28
N SER A 202 2.13 1.88 8.57
CA SER A 202 1.31 2.39 7.47
C SER A 202 -0.18 2.21 7.75
N MET A 203 -1.03 2.98 7.08
CA MET A 203 -2.46 2.71 7.02
C MET A 203 -2.68 1.49 6.14
N ILE A 204 -3.34 0.46 6.66
CA ILE A 204 -3.53 -0.82 5.96
C ILE A 204 -4.97 -1.10 5.59
N LYS A 205 -5.92 -0.42 6.24
CA LYS A 205 -7.35 -0.63 6.01
C LYS A 205 -8.14 0.65 6.27
N VAL A 206 -9.12 0.90 5.40
CA VAL A 206 -10.19 1.88 5.63
C VAL A 206 -11.51 1.22 5.23
N LYS A 207 -12.55 1.43 6.04
CA LYS A 207 -13.92 1.02 5.70
C LYS A 207 -14.93 1.98 6.31
N ARG A 208 -16.18 1.89 5.87
CA ARG A 208 -17.29 2.59 6.52
C ARG A 208 -17.44 2.14 7.96
N LEU A 209 -17.78 3.08 8.84
CA LEU A 209 -17.98 2.78 10.25
C LEU A 209 -19.10 1.76 10.47
N GLU A 210 -20.18 1.83 9.67
CA GLU A 210 -21.30 0.86 9.71
C GLU A 210 -20.87 -0.60 9.41
N ASN A 211 -19.73 -0.78 8.74
CA ASN A 211 -19.15 -2.09 8.43
C ASN A 211 -18.06 -2.51 9.45
N ALA A 212 -17.89 -1.75 10.52
CA ALA A 212 -16.99 -2.05 11.64
C ALA A 212 -17.76 -2.58 12.83
N LYS A 213 -17.13 -3.49 13.59
CA LYS A 213 -17.67 -3.96 14.85
C LYS A 213 -16.87 -3.31 15.97
N LEU A 214 -17.27 -2.10 16.36
CA LEU A 214 -16.64 -1.40 17.47
C LEU A 214 -17.69 -1.25 18.57
N ALA A 215 -17.38 -1.70 19.79
CA ALA A 215 -18.27 -1.57 20.94
C ALA A 215 -18.50 -0.10 21.32
N ASP A 216 -17.46 0.72 21.13
CA ASP A 216 -17.47 2.17 21.41
C ASP A 216 -16.69 2.91 20.32
N PRO A 217 -17.35 3.28 19.19
CA PRO A 217 -16.71 4.04 18.11
C PRO A 217 -16.15 5.41 18.55
N GLU A 218 -16.77 6.04 19.54
CA GLU A 218 -16.43 7.39 19.99
C GLU A 218 -15.08 7.45 20.68
N TYR A 219 -14.67 6.36 21.36
CA TYR A 219 -13.30 6.22 21.85
C TYR A 219 -12.23 6.39 20.76
N TYR A 220 -12.54 6.00 19.51
CA TYR A 220 -11.64 6.13 18.37
C TYR A 220 -11.81 7.43 17.60
N ARG A 221 -12.85 8.21 17.88
CA ARG A 221 -13.26 9.34 17.05
C ARG A 221 -12.30 10.53 17.14
N LYS A 222 -12.19 11.24 16.02
CA LYS A 222 -11.61 12.58 15.92
C LYS A 222 -12.68 13.56 15.46
N SER A 223 -12.88 14.61 16.26
CA SER A 223 -13.92 15.62 16.07
C SER A 223 -13.40 16.92 15.44
N GLU A 224 -12.15 17.31 15.70
CA GLU A 224 -11.65 18.64 15.32
C GLU A 224 -10.34 18.62 14.52
N SER A 225 -9.41 17.73 14.87
CA SER A 225 -8.10 17.66 14.22
C SER A 225 -7.87 16.29 13.60
N LEU A 226 -7.76 16.29 12.27
CA LEU A 226 -7.14 15.22 11.52
C LEU A 226 -5.61 15.33 11.67
N ASN A 227 -4.91 14.19 11.71
CA ASN A 227 -3.47 14.00 12.02
C ASN A 227 -3.25 13.26 13.35
N ALA A 228 -3.98 12.16 13.55
CA ALA A 228 -3.94 11.37 14.77
C ALA A 228 -3.11 10.10 14.59
N ILE A 229 -2.36 9.69 15.62
CA ILE A 229 -1.71 8.36 15.62
C ILE A 229 -2.76 7.24 15.79
N GLY A 230 -3.90 7.54 16.40
CA GLY A 230 -4.95 6.57 16.72
C GLY A 230 -4.74 5.83 18.04
N PHE A 231 -5.79 5.14 18.48
CA PHE A 231 -5.80 4.33 19.71
C PHE A 231 -5.72 2.85 19.37
N TYR A 232 -5.19 2.04 20.29
CA TYR A 232 -5.20 0.60 20.10
C TYR A 232 -6.62 0.05 20.07
N LEU A 233 -6.86 -0.90 19.17
CA LEU A 233 -8.08 -1.67 19.11
C LEU A 233 -8.33 -2.36 20.46
N LYS A 234 -9.53 -2.20 21.03
CA LYS A 234 -9.92 -2.83 22.31
C LYS A 234 -10.19 -4.32 22.05
N PRO A 235 -10.03 -5.19 23.06
CA PRO A 235 -10.41 -6.58 22.93
C PRO A 235 -11.88 -6.72 22.49
N GLY A 236 -12.12 -7.51 21.44
CA GLY A 236 -13.46 -7.74 20.88
C GLY A 236 -13.88 -6.80 19.74
N ASP A 237 -13.14 -5.72 19.49
CA ASP A 237 -13.39 -4.82 18.36
C ASP A 237 -12.77 -5.35 17.05
N GLU A 238 -13.40 -5.09 15.90
CA GLU A 238 -12.96 -5.53 14.57
C GLU A 238 -13.09 -4.44 13.48
N VAL A 239 -11.95 -4.15 12.82
CA VAL A 239 -11.83 -3.27 11.64
C VAL A 239 -11.37 -4.06 10.42
#